data_AF-A0A1B6IHV1-F1
#
_entry.id   AF-A0A1B6IHV1-F1
#
_cell.length_a   1.000
_cell.length_b   1.000
_cell.length_c   1.000
_cell.angle_alpha   90.00
_cell.angle_beta   90.00
_cell.angle_gamma   90.00
#
_symmetry.space_group_name_H-M   'P 1'
#
loop_
_entity.id
_entity.type
_entity.pdbx_description
1 polymer ?
#
loop_
_entity_poly.entity_id
_entity_poly.type
_entity_poly.pdbx_seq_one_letter_code
_entity_poly.pdbx_strand_id
1 'polypeptide(L)'
;SSDSSLGSETEDADADMAVIERSIREVLRQLDLCVKALLPYHPETPVAKWVVQLFTDQDDALIESMVCCLDVTVGLCYRETTLPDLRRILSPISTFVEFLQTVSHDPDVLLDLLVSNETCFLLYLLRLLKYVRRNWTEFVSVCAQELDNTMSVLIRLRLAIDRLVSKDLFPYNINPVLRLLEKCENLYEGCSAS
;
A
#
# COMPACT_ATOMS: atom_id res chain seq x y z
N SER A 1 8.94 34.09 29.90
CA SER A 1 9.97 33.65 28.95
C SER A 1 9.95 32.14 28.87
N SER A 2 9.08 31.58 28.03
CA SER A 2 8.92 30.12 27.85
C SER A 2 8.60 29.70 26.41
N ASP A 3 8.43 30.64 25.47
CA ASP A 3 8.15 30.33 24.06
C ASP A 3 9.38 29.94 23.24
N SER A 4 10.60 30.19 23.75
CA SER A 4 11.84 29.95 22.98
C SER A 4 12.31 28.49 22.97
N SER A 5 11.77 27.62 23.84
CA SER A 5 12.19 26.21 23.93
C SER A 5 11.43 25.30 22.96
N LEU A 6 10.18 25.64 22.65
CA LEU A 6 9.33 24.86 21.76
C LEU A 6 9.77 25.00 20.28
N GLY A 7 10.28 26.17 19.89
CA GLY A 7 10.79 26.41 18.54
C GLY A 7 12.06 25.61 18.22
N SER A 8 12.99 25.51 19.18
CA SER A 8 14.24 24.78 18.97
C SER A 8 14.05 23.26 18.87
N GLU A 9 13.11 22.69 19.64
CA GLU A 9 12.81 21.25 19.58
C GLU A 9 12.14 20.85 18.25
N THR A 10 11.29 21.72 17.70
CA THR A 10 10.68 21.48 16.39
C THR A 10 11.68 21.62 15.23
N GLU A 11 12.61 22.57 15.32
CA GLU A 11 13.66 22.76 14.30
C GLU A 11 14.66 21.59 14.27
N ASP A 12 14.99 21.02 15.43
CA ASP A 12 15.86 19.84 15.54
C ASP A 12 15.19 18.59 14.95
N ALA A 13 13.91 18.37 15.25
CA ALA A 13 13.13 17.26 14.67
C ALA A 13 12.97 17.38 13.14
N ASP A 14 12.89 18.60 12.60
CA ASP A 14 12.85 18.86 11.16
C ASP A 14 14.18 18.50 10.48
N ALA A 15 15.29 18.87 11.09
CA ALA A 15 16.62 18.56 10.60
C ALA A 15 16.88 17.04 10.60
N ASP A 16 16.53 16.34 11.68
CA ASP A 16 16.66 14.89 11.79
C ASP A 16 15.82 14.16 10.73
N MET A 17 14.57 14.58 10.53
CA MET A 17 13.71 13.99 9.51
C MET A 17 14.28 14.19 8.10
N ALA A 18 14.83 15.38 7.80
CA ALA A 18 15.47 15.63 6.52
C ALA A 18 16.70 14.73 6.27
N VAL A 19 17.44 14.38 7.32
CA VAL A 19 18.55 13.42 7.24
C VAL A 19 18.02 12.00 6.97
N ILE A 20 16.98 11.58 7.69
CA ILE A 20 16.33 10.27 7.49
C ILE A 20 15.82 10.14 6.05
N GLU A 21 15.11 11.16 5.54
CA GLU A 21 14.61 11.19 4.17
C GLU A 21 15.71 11.06 3.12
N ARG A 22 16.81 11.81 3.29
CA ARG A 22 17.97 11.74 2.38
C ARG A 22 18.59 10.34 2.40
N SER A 23 18.70 9.74 3.58
CA SER A 23 19.22 8.38 3.75
C SER A 23 18.34 7.35 3.04
N ILE A 24 17.02 7.38 3.27
CA ILE A 24 16.06 6.48 2.63
C ILE A 24 16.13 6.61 1.10
N ARG A 25 16.18 7.85 0.59
CA ARG A 25 16.31 8.10 -0.85
C ARG A 25 17.56 7.46 -1.44
N GLU A 26 18.70 7.64 -0.80
CA GLU A 26 19.95 7.09 -1.31
C GLU A 26 19.96 5.57 -1.24
N VAL A 27 19.47 4.98 -0.15
CA VAL A 27 19.34 3.51 -0.02
C VAL A 27 18.44 2.95 -1.12
N LEU A 28 17.26 3.55 -1.34
CA LEU A 28 16.35 3.12 -2.41
C LEU A 28 16.96 3.25 -3.79
N ARG A 29 17.70 4.33 -4.06
CA ARG A 29 18.39 4.54 -5.34
C ARG A 29 19.44 3.47 -5.58
N GLN A 30 20.26 3.16 -4.58
CA GLN A 30 21.29 2.13 -4.68
C GLN A 30 20.68 0.74 -4.81
N LEU A 31 19.59 0.46 -4.09
CA LEU A 31 18.85 -0.78 -4.19
C LEU A 31 18.25 -0.97 -5.59
N ASP A 32 17.58 0.05 -6.13
CA ASP A 32 16.99 0.03 -7.48
C ASP A 32 18.05 -0.25 -8.55
N LEU A 33 19.21 0.42 -8.47
CA LEU A 33 20.33 0.18 -9.37
C LEU A 33 20.89 -1.24 -9.24
N CYS A 34 21.05 -1.73 -8.00
CA CYS A 34 21.56 -3.07 -7.73
C CYS A 34 20.62 -4.15 -8.30
N VAL A 35 19.33 -4.06 -8.01
CA VAL A 35 18.30 -4.99 -8.50
C VAL A 35 18.29 -5.03 -10.03
N LYS A 36 18.29 -3.86 -10.69
CA LYS A 36 18.29 -3.76 -12.16
C LYS A 36 19.60 -4.19 -12.81
N ALA A 37 20.70 -4.19 -12.07
CA ALA A 37 21.98 -4.73 -12.55
C ALA A 37 22.06 -6.25 -12.42
N LEU A 38 21.40 -6.83 -11.41
CA LEU A 38 21.43 -8.27 -11.12
C LEU A 38 20.32 -9.07 -11.81
N LEU A 39 19.20 -8.42 -12.12
CA LEU A 39 18.00 -9.05 -12.69
C LEU A 39 17.63 -8.39 -14.02
N PRO A 40 16.95 -9.12 -14.93
CA PRO A 40 16.67 -8.65 -16.29
C PRO A 40 15.51 -7.64 -16.36
N TYR A 41 15.45 -6.69 -15.42
CA TYR A 41 14.48 -5.61 -15.44
C TYR A 41 14.91 -4.50 -16.40
N HIS A 42 13.92 -3.86 -17.03
CA HIS A 42 14.18 -2.65 -17.80
C HIS A 42 14.67 -1.50 -16.89
N PRO A 43 15.57 -0.62 -17.32
CA PRO A 43 16.05 0.50 -16.50
C PRO A 43 14.94 1.41 -15.98
N GLU A 44 13.88 1.60 -16.78
CA GLU A 44 12.70 2.40 -16.44
C GLU A 44 11.67 1.64 -15.57
N THR A 45 11.91 0.36 -15.23
CA THR A 45 10.98 -0.42 -14.40
C THR A 45 10.78 0.28 -13.05
N PRO A 46 9.53 0.61 -12.65
CA PRO A 46 9.26 1.25 -11.37
C PRO A 46 9.60 0.33 -10.19
N VAL A 47 9.95 0.92 -9.04
CA VAL A 47 10.20 0.18 -7.79
C VAL A 47 8.99 -0.65 -7.37
N ALA A 48 7.80 -0.05 -7.41
CA ALA A 48 6.55 -0.75 -7.15
C ALA A 48 6.39 -2.05 -7.97
N LYS A 49 6.89 -2.06 -9.21
CA LYS A 49 6.80 -3.22 -10.11
C LYS A 49 7.78 -4.32 -9.71
N TRP A 50 9.07 -4.00 -9.65
CA TRP A 50 10.06 -5.03 -9.39
C TRP A 50 9.99 -5.56 -7.95
N VAL A 51 9.52 -4.77 -6.97
CA VAL A 51 9.33 -5.25 -5.59
C VAL A 51 8.34 -6.42 -5.55
N VAL A 52 7.22 -6.30 -6.25
CA VAL A 52 6.23 -7.38 -6.33
C VAL A 52 6.79 -8.58 -7.10
N GLN A 53 7.36 -8.32 -8.27
CA GLN A 53 7.86 -9.40 -9.14
C GLN A 53 9.04 -10.16 -8.54
N LEU A 54 9.88 -9.50 -7.74
CA LEU A 54 11.02 -10.12 -7.07
C LEU A 54 10.59 -11.20 -6.05
N PHE A 55 9.46 -10.99 -5.39
CA PHE A 55 8.98 -11.87 -4.31
C PHE A 55 7.74 -12.68 -4.68
N THR A 56 7.37 -12.74 -5.96
CA THR A 56 6.10 -13.38 -6.40
C THR A 56 5.96 -14.85 -6.02
N ASP A 57 7.07 -15.56 -5.76
CA ASP A 57 7.08 -16.98 -5.38
C ASP A 57 7.17 -17.20 -3.87
N GLN A 58 7.21 -16.12 -3.06
CA GLN A 58 7.35 -16.13 -1.60
C GLN A 58 6.36 -15.16 -0.96
N ASP A 59 5.16 -15.66 -0.62
CA ASP A 59 4.05 -14.83 -0.13
C ASP A 59 4.42 -14.01 1.13
N ASP A 60 5.18 -14.58 2.06
CA ASP A 60 5.63 -13.89 3.27
C ASP A 60 6.50 -12.67 2.94
N ALA A 61 7.56 -12.88 2.15
CA ALA A 61 8.47 -11.83 1.72
C ALA A 61 7.77 -10.78 0.85
N LEU A 62 6.85 -11.22 -0.02
CA LEU A 62 6.05 -10.33 -0.85
C LEU A 62 5.20 -9.39 0.01
N ILE A 63 4.38 -9.95 0.90
CA ILE A 63 3.50 -9.14 1.74
C ILE A 63 4.30 -8.25 2.69
N GLU A 64 5.39 -8.73 3.27
CA GLU A 64 6.28 -7.90 4.11
C GLU A 64 6.90 -6.72 3.33
N SER A 65 7.32 -6.95 2.09
CA SER A 65 7.85 -5.88 1.22
C SER A 65 6.79 -4.82 0.91
N MET A 66 5.54 -5.24 0.70
CA MET A 66 4.41 -4.35 0.44
C MET A 66 4.02 -3.55 1.70
N VAL A 67 4.07 -4.17 2.89
CA VAL A 67 3.91 -3.48 4.19
C VAL A 67 5.02 -2.45 4.38
N CYS A 68 6.27 -2.80 4.08
CA CYS A 68 7.40 -1.88 4.19
C CYS A 68 7.21 -0.63 3.29
N CYS A 69 6.82 -0.82 2.03
CA CYS A 69 6.52 0.30 1.13
C CYS A 69 5.40 1.20 1.67
N LEU A 70 4.34 0.58 2.21
CA LEU A 70 3.21 1.29 2.80
C LEU A 70 3.61 2.08 4.04
N ASP A 71 4.31 1.45 4.98
CA ASP A 71 4.70 2.06 6.25
C ASP A 71 5.73 3.18 6.05
N VAL A 72 6.69 3.01 5.14
CA VAL A 72 7.65 4.08 4.79
C VAL A 72 6.89 5.25 4.17
N THR A 73 5.98 5.00 3.22
CA THR A 73 5.20 6.07 2.62
C THR A 73 4.34 6.79 3.67
N VAL A 74 3.64 6.06 4.54
CA VAL A 74 2.78 6.65 5.57
C VAL A 74 3.59 7.42 6.62
N GLY A 75 4.73 6.88 7.05
CA GLY A 75 5.62 7.51 8.02
C GLY A 75 6.24 8.80 7.50
N LEU A 76 6.67 8.81 6.23
CA LEU A 76 7.17 10.01 5.57
C LEU A 76 6.04 11.04 5.32
N CYS A 77 4.86 10.60 4.87
CA CYS A 77 3.73 11.49 4.58
C CYS A 77 3.10 12.16 5.82
N TYR A 78 3.60 11.95 7.04
CA TYR A 78 3.15 12.71 8.21
C TYR A 78 3.47 14.22 8.08
N ARG A 79 4.38 14.60 7.18
CA ARG A 79 4.71 16.01 6.88
C ARG A 79 4.43 16.37 5.42
N GLU A 80 3.67 17.46 5.22
CA GLU A 80 3.27 17.97 3.90
C GLU A 80 4.46 18.41 3.02
N THR A 81 5.62 18.68 3.63
CA THR A 81 6.86 19.11 2.96
C THR A 81 7.68 17.99 2.33
N THR A 82 7.18 16.76 2.32
CA THR A 82 7.90 15.62 1.74
C THR A 82 8.15 15.78 0.25
N LEU A 83 9.31 15.31 -0.19
CA LEU A 83 9.69 15.32 -1.59
C LEU A 83 8.77 14.36 -2.39
N PRO A 84 8.01 14.86 -3.39
CA PRO A 84 7.04 14.07 -4.15
C PRO A 84 7.65 12.84 -4.85
N ASP A 85 8.97 12.84 -5.09
CA ASP A 85 9.69 11.73 -5.69
C ASP A 85 9.56 10.42 -4.89
N LEU A 86 9.77 10.47 -3.56
CA LEU A 86 9.78 9.25 -2.73
C LEU A 86 8.39 8.63 -2.63
N ARG A 87 7.37 9.47 -2.43
CA ARG A 87 5.97 9.07 -2.43
C ARG A 87 5.57 8.39 -3.73
N ARG A 88 6.08 8.87 -4.86
CA ARG A 88 5.85 8.25 -6.18
C ARG A 88 6.60 6.93 -6.32
N ILE A 89 7.86 6.86 -5.88
CA ILE A 89 8.70 5.66 -5.98
C ILE A 89 8.12 4.50 -5.15
N LEU A 90 7.69 4.78 -3.91
CA LEU A 90 7.15 3.79 -2.97
C LEU A 90 5.62 3.78 -2.92
N SER A 91 4.95 4.30 -3.95
CA SER A 91 3.49 4.46 -3.98
C SER A 91 2.78 3.15 -3.59
N PRO A 92 2.11 3.11 -2.42
CA PRO A 92 1.47 1.88 -1.94
C PRO A 92 0.33 1.44 -2.85
N ILE A 93 -0.28 2.40 -3.55
CA ILE A 93 -1.33 2.17 -4.54
C ILE A 93 -0.73 1.49 -5.78
N SER A 94 0.42 2.00 -6.28
CA SER A 94 1.09 1.39 -7.44
C SER A 94 1.55 -0.03 -7.13
N THR A 95 2.11 -0.25 -5.94
CA THR A 95 2.52 -1.59 -5.48
C THR A 95 1.32 -2.54 -5.36
N PHE A 96 0.18 -2.06 -4.84
CA PHE A 96 -1.04 -2.86 -4.76
C PHE A 96 -1.60 -3.22 -6.15
N VAL A 97 -1.60 -2.27 -7.09
CA VAL A 97 -2.05 -2.53 -8.47
C VAL A 97 -1.16 -3.57 -9.15
N GLU A 98 0.16 -3.47 -9.01
CA GLU A 98 1.06 -4.50 -9.56
C GLU A 98 0.82 -5.86 -8.90
N PHE A 99 0.60 -5.91 -7.58
CA PHE A 99 0.25 -7.15 -6.88
C PHE A 99 -1.01 -7.78 -7.48
N LEU A 100 -2.08 -6.99 -7.67
CA LEU A 100 -3.31 -7.47 -8.30
C LEU A 100 -3.08 -7.99 -9.71
N GLN A 101 -2.28 -7.29 -10.53
CA GLN A 101 -1.92 -7.76 -11.87
C GLN A 101 -1.14 -9.07 -11.83
N THR A 102 -0.22 -9.21 -10.87
CA THR A 102 0.62 -10.42 -10.69
C THR A 102 -0.24 -11.64 -10.35
N VAL A 103 -1.27 -11.47 -9.52
CA VAL A 103 -2.25 -12.52 -9.20
C VAL A 103 -3.42 -12.59 -10.18
N SER A 104 -3.28 -11.97 -11.37
CA SER A 104 -4.30 -11.98 -12.44
C SER A 104 -5.68 -11.47 -12.00
N HIS A 105 -5.71 -10.53 -11.06
CA HIS A 105 -6.91 -9.96 -10.46
C HIS A 105 -7.85 -11.01 -9.86
N ASP A 106 -7.31 -12.14 -9.40
CA ASP A 106 -8.09 -13.19 -8.75
C ASP A 106 -8.38 -12.83 -7.28
N PRO A 107 -9.64 -12.57 -6.90
CA PRO A 107 -9.99 -12.24 -5.51
C PRO A 107 -9.82 -13.42 -4.55
N ASP A 108 -9.78 -14.67 -5.04
CA ASP A 108 -9.65 -15.84 -4.19
C ASP A 108 -8.24 -15.93 -3.60
N VAL A 109 -7.20 -15.46 -4.31
CA VAL A 109 -5.84 -15.34 -3.78
C VAL A 109 -5.80 -14.42 -2.55
N LEU A 110 -6.48 -13.27 -2.61
CA LEU A 110 -6.56 -12.34 -1.47
C LEU A 110 -7.37 -12.93 -0.32
N LEU A 111 -8.39 -13.73 -0.62
CA LEU A 111 -9.17 -14.42 0.39
C LEU A 111 -8.34 -15.48 1.10
N ASP A 112 -7.58 -16.28 0.36
CA ASP A 112 -6.70 -17.31 0.89
C ASP A 112 -5.61 -16.71 1.77
N LEU A 113 -5.02 -15.59 1.36
CA LEU A 113 -4.06 -14.82 2.18
C LEU A 113 -4.67 -14.26 3.48
N LEU A 114 -5.98 -13.97 3.51
CA LEU A 114 -6.67 -13.53 4.73
C LEU A 114 -7.04 -14.71 5.63
N VAL A 115 -7.45 -15.84 5.06
CA VAL A 115 -7.86 -17.02 5.83
C VAL A 115 -6.63 -17.74 6.39
N SER A 116 -5.53 -17.77 5.64
CA SER A 116 -4.22 -18.22 6.09
C SER A 116 -3.66 -17.27 7.14
N ASN A 117 -2.93 -17.83 8.11
CA ASN A 117 -2.20 -17.08 9.14
C ASN A 117 -0.68 -17.09 8.89
N GLU A 118 -0.24 -17.50 7.71
CA GLU A 118 1.17 -17.62 7.34
C GLU A 118 1.81 -16.27 6.99
N THR A 119 1.00 -15.29 6.60
CA THR A 119 1.47 -13.96 6.20
C THR A 119 0.86 -12.86 7.07
N CYS A 120 1.45 -11.67 7.00
CA CYS A 120 0.89 -10.47 7.61
C CYS A 120 -0.17 -9.77 6.72
N PHE A 121 -0.83 -10.49 5.81
CA PHE A 121 -1.72 -9.87 4.81
C PHE A 121 -2.91 -9.12 5.42
N LEU A 122 -3.46 -9.61 6.54
CA LEU A 122 -4.49 -8.88 7.29
C LEU A 122 -4.01 -7.48 7.71
N LEU A 123 -2.77 -7.37 8.21
CA LEU A 123 -2.16 -6.10 8.61
C LEU A 123 -2.01 -5.18 7.40
N TYR A 124 -1.47 -5.73 6.31
CA TYR A 124 -1.29 -5.03 5.05
C TYR A 124 -2.62 -4.45 4.54
N LEU A 125 -3.63 -5.31 4.34
CA LEU A 125 -4.91 -4.92 3.76
C LEU A 125 -5.63 -3.89 4.65
N LEU A 126 -5.62 -4.08 5.97
CA LEU A 126 -6.23 -3.12 6.90
C LEU A 126 -5.60 -1.73 6.79
N ARG A 127 -4.26 -1.65 6.73
CA ARG A 127 -3.53 -0.38 6.63
C ARG A 127 -3.70 0.25 5.24
N LEU A 128 -3.65 -0.55 4.19
CA LEU A 128 -3.87 -0.10 2.82
C LEU A 128 -5.26 0.50 2.65
N LEU A 129 -6.32 -0.19 3.10
CA LEU A 129 -7.69 0.33 2.96
C LEU A 129 -7.90 1.62 3.77
N LYS A 130 -7.23 1.78 4.92
CA LYS A 130 -7.21 3.05 5.66
C LYS A 130 -6.52 4.15 4.84
N TYR A 131 -5.41 3.83 4.20
CA TYR A 131 -4.67 4.76 3.33
C TYR A 131 -5.52 5.18 2.12
N VAL A 132 -6.10 4.21 1.40
CA VAL A 132 -6.95 4.45 0.22
C VAL A 132 -8.14 5.34 0.58
N ARG A 133 -8.84 5.03 1.67
CA ARG A 133 -9.98 5.85 2.12
C ARG A 133 -9.60 7.29 2.44
N ARG A 134 -8.41 7.51 3.01
CA ARG A 134 -7.91 8.86 3.34
C ARG A 134 -7.46 9.62 2.09
N ASN A 135 -6.93 8.91 1.09
CA ASN A 135 -6.31 9.48 -0.10
C ASN A 135 -7.06 9.04 -1.38
N TRP A 136 -8.40 9.09 -1.37
CA TRP A 136 -9.22 8.52 -2.45
C TRP A 136 -8.94 9.14 -3.82
N THR A 137 -8.75 10.46 -3.87
CA THR A 137 -8.44 11.17 -5.13
C THR A 137 -7.09 10.74 -5.72
N GLU A 138 -6.08 10.54 -4.88
CA GLU A 138 -4.80 9.98 -5.30
C GLU A 138 -4.96 8.53 -5.77
N PHE A 139 -5.74 7.72 -5.05
CA PHE A 139 -6.04 6.34 -5.42
C PHE A 139 -6.62 6.26 -6.83
N VAL A 140 -7.67 7.03 -7.12
CA VAL A 140 -8.28 7.13 -8.46
C VAL A 140 -7.25 7.56 -9.51
N SER A 141 -6.45 8.59 -9.21
CA SER A 141 -5.44 9.10 -10.13
C SER A 141 -4.33 8.11 -10.43
N VAL A 142 -3.88 7.33 -9.45
CA VAL A 142 -2.77 6.37 -9.58
C VAL A 142 -3.25 5.07 -10.24
N CYS A 143 -4.43 4.57 -9.86
CA CYS A 143 -5.03 3.41 -10.52
C CYS A 143 -5.32 3.70 -12.00
N ALA A 144 -5.78 4.90 -12.33
CA ALA A 144 -6.11 5.31 -13.70
C ALA A 144 -6.96 4.24 -14.42
N GLN A 145 -6.42 3.58 -15.45
CA GLN A 145 -7.12 2.55 -16.23
C GLN A 145 -7.38 1.25 -15.46
N GLU A 146 -6.64 1.00 -14.37
CA GLU A 146 -6.80 -0.18 -13.52
C GLU A 146 -7.85 0.01 -12.41
N LEU A 147 -8.47 1.19 -12.31
CA LEU A 147 -9.42 1.50 -11.23
C LEU A 147 -10.58 0.49 -11.19
N ASP A 148 -11.20 0.21 -12.34
CA ASP A 148 -12.36 -0.68 -12.41
C ASP A 148 -11.99 -2.12 -12.07
N ASN A 149 -10.86 -2.61 -12.57
CA ASN A 149 -10.35 -3.95 -12.23
C ASN A 149 -10.04 -4.05 -10.73
N THR A 150 -9.34 -3.05 -10.19
CA THR A 150 -8.98 -2.98 -8.77
C THR A 150 -10.21 -2.99 -7.88
N MET A 151 -11.21 -2.17 -8.19
CA MET A 151 -12.45 -2.12 -7.43
C MET A 151 -13.28 -3.40 -7.60
N SER A 152 -13.29 -4.02 -8.79
CA SER A 152 -13.94 -5.31 -9.00
C SER A 152 -13.38 -6.39 -8.06
N VAL A 153 -12.05 -6.46 -7.90
CA VAL A 153 -11.40 -7.38 -6.95
C VAL A 153 -11.82 -7.08 -5.51
N LEU A 154 -11.73 -5.82 -5.08
CA LEU A 154 -12.08 -5.42 -3.71
C LEU A 154 -13.55 -5.70 -3.38
N ILE A 155 -14.46 -5.47 -4.32
CA ILE A 155 -15.90 -5.75 -4.16
C ILE A 155 -16.15 -7.25 -4.09
N ARG A 156 -15.53 -8.05 -4.98
CA ARG A 156 -15.65 -9.52 -4.94
C ARG A 156 -15.10 -10.12 -3.66
N LEU A 157 -13.95 -9.63 -3.20
CA LEU A 157 -13.35 -10.00 -1.92
C LEU A 157 -14.30 -9.67 -0.76
N ARG A 158 -14.88 -8.46 -0.75
CA ARG A 158 -15.87 -8.06 0.25
C ARG A 158 -17.05 -9.03 0.30
N LEU A 159 -17.63 -9.35 -0.85
CA LEU A 159 -18.75 -10.29 -0.95
C LEU A 159 -18.37 -11.71 -0.50
N ALA A 160 -17.14 -12.15 -0.77
CA ALA A 160 -16.65 -13.44 -0.31
C ALA A 160 -16.48 -13.50 1.21
N ILE A 161 -15.89 -12.46 1.81
CA ILE A 161 -15.76 -12.32 3.26
C ILE A 161 -17.15 -12.31 3.91
N ASP A 162 -18.10 -11.53 3.38
CA ASP A 162 -19.47 -11.44 3.92
C ASP A 162 -20.20 -12.80 3.93
N ARG A 163 -20.02 -13.60 2.86
CA ARG A 163 -20.55 -14.97 2.79
C ARG A 163 -19.96 -15.90 3.85
N LEU A 164 -18.69 -15.74 4.20
CA LEU A 164 -18.05 -16.54 5.25
C LEU A 164 -18.46 -16.07 6.65
N VAL A 165 -18.54 -14.75 6.87
CA VAL A 165 -18.96 -14.15 8.14
C VAL A 165 -20.41 -14.51 8.47
N SER A 166 -21.32 -14.43 7.49
CA SER A 166 -22.74 -14.79 7.69
C SER A 166 -22.95 -16.27 8.04
N LYS A 167 -21.97 -17.13 7.79
CA LYS A 167 -21.97 -18.56 8.12
C LYS A 167 -21.08 -18.90 9.32
N ASP A 168 -20.48 -17.91 9.97
CA ASP A 168 -19.52 -18.09 11.07
C ASP A 168 -18.31 -18.98 10.68
N LEU A 169 -17.85 -18.86 9.42
CA LEU A 169 -16.75 -19.66 8.86
C LEU A 169 -15.44 -18.87 8.77
N PHE A 170 -15.43 -17.58 9.10
CA PHE A 170 -14.21 -16.78 9.06
C PHE A 170 -13.38 -17.03 10.33
N PRO A 171 -12.07 -17.31 10.24
CA PRO A 171 -11.26 -17.75 11.39
C PRO A 171 -11.09 -16.73 12.52
N TYR A 172 -11.44 -15.47 12.29
CA TYR A 172 -11.32 -14.37 13.25
C TYR A 172 -12.27 -13.22 12.90
N ASN A 173 -12.31 -12.19 13.75
CA ASN A 173 -13.15 -11.01 13.54
C ASN A 173 -12.62 -10.09 12.40
N ILE A 174 -13.06 -10.35 11.17
CA ILE A 174 -12.69 -9.58 9.96
C ILE A 174 -13.50 -8.29 9.75
N ASN A 175 -14.50 -8.01 10.61
CA ASN A 175 -15.42 -6.87 10.44
C ASN A 175 -14.75 -5.50 10.23
N PRO A 176 -13.61 -5.15 10.86
CA PRO A 176 -12.94 -3.88 10.59
C PRO A 176 -12.49 -3.73 9.13
N VAL A 177 -12.02 -4.81 8.50
CA VAL A 177 -11.63 -4.83 7.08
C VAL A 177 -12.88 -4.78 6.21
N LEU A 178 -13.90 -5.58 6.52
CA LEU A 178 -15.17 -5.61 5.78
C LEU A 178 -15.80 -4.21 5.68
N ARG A 179 -15.90 -3.48 6.79
CA ARG A 179 -16.40 -2.10 6.84
C ARG A 179 -15.56 -1.10 6.05
N LEU A 180 -14.26 -1.34 5.88
CA LEU A 180 -13.41 -0.48 5.08
C LEU A 180 -13.57 -0.75 3.58
N LEU A 181 -13.74 -2.02 3.20
CA LEU A 181 -14.09 -2.40 1.82
C LEU A 181 -15.41 -1.76 1.40
N GLU A 182 -16.46 -1.85 2.24
CA GLU A 182 -17.74 -1.17 2.01
C GLU A 182 -17.59 0.33 1.79
N LYS A 183 -16.73 1.00 2.58
CA LYS A 183 -16.48 2.44 2.41
C LYS A 183 -15.80 2.75 1.09
N CYS A 184 -14.86 1.93 0.63
CA CYS A 184 -14.19 2.12 -0.65
C CYS A 184 -15.17 1.90 -1.81
N GLU A 185 -16.04 0.89 -1.72
CA GLU A 185 -17.11 0.65 -2.69
C GLU A 185 -18.07 1.84 -2.78
N ASN A 186 -18.56 2.35 -1.65
CA ASN A 186 -19.43 3.53 -1.64
C ASN A 186 -18.77 4.77 -2.28
N LEU A 187 -17.45 4.97 -2.08
CA LEU A 187 -16.71 6.05 -2.71
C LEU A 187 -16.63 5.87 -4.25
N TYR A 188 -16.43 4.64 -4.70
CA TYR A 188 -16.38 4.30 -6.12
C TYR A 188 -17.73 4.46 -6.81
N GLU A 189 -18.81 3.94 -6.21
CA GLU A 189 -20.17 4.10 -6.73
C GLU A 189 -20.59 5.57 -6.78
N GLY A 190 -20.28 6.34 -5.73
CA GLY A 190 -20.55 7.79 -5.69
C GLY A 190 -19.84 8.57 -6.82
N CYS A 191 -18.63 8.15 -7.22
CA CYS A 191 -17.94 8.73 -8.37
C CYS A 191 -18.57 8.31 -9.72
N SER A 192 -19.09 7.09 -9.83
CA SER A 192 -19.73 6.59 -11.06
C SER A 192 -21.11 7.20 -11.35
N ALA A 193 -21.76 7.78 -10.32
CA ALA A 193 -23.07 8.42 -10.41
C ALA A 193 -23.01 9.93 -10.71
N SER A 194 -21.81 10.48 -10.93
CA SER A 194 -21.55 11.91 -11.21
C SER A 194 -21.17 12.12 -12.67
#